data_AF-A0A7W1C2S0-F1
#
_entry.id   AF-A0A7W1C2S0-F1
#
_cell.length_a   1.000
_cell.length_b   1.000
_cell.length_c   1.000
_cell.angle_alpha   90.00
_cell.angle_beta   90.00
_cell.angle_gamma   90.00
#
_symmetry.space_group_name_H-M   'P 1'
#
loop_
_entity.id
_entity.type
_entity.pdbx_description
1 polymer ?
#
loop_
_entity_poly.entity_id
_entity_poly.type
_entity_poly.pdbx_seq_one_letter_code
_entity_poly.pdbx_strand_id
1 'polypeptide(L)'
;MIRRSWTICSMAALLLAAPVVAQQPGTLILGGFGQYTLFDDDIGFDDAFGYGGRIGAFISPNVFLEAEGSSTEPDYNGPGPDRDAKYGPISARLMFAFPFTAMTGFNAGFQVGGGAVLSSYRTGNTGYNYNYGAQGALGFTAAFGGFTALRLQALVDYMPNSEPDATINYRFQAGLDFWPDPASQFMGMSRMTSGPMVWWDDTPQPLPGTLELGGFVQYSFMDEDNAGFNGGNRPDDGIGYGGRAGVFLTPNWQIEGDGQWSPLDNTQASNTAPIPVRRFEEIDYSTFALRLNYNFPFAGFMGSNSSFLIGGGVVRTNYGAGDDVTPRPATYNYGASGIAGIRIGFAPRVALRIDGVVDYMPESEPEATLNYAARAGLSLFLGGAARGQPAPPPMVCTFNSSILASDPNCRAPEARCQYNSNIMASDPNCRAPMAPARCVYDSNILATDMNCRAPMAVDSSAITAPIYFDFDKSDIRPDAAATLDRKVPWLQANPGMRIRIEGNTDNRGSDEYNLALGQRRAASARHYLADRGIDAGRFDLVSYGEERPVCSERPMTEACHQLNRRDDFRIVTVGGDGRIRTP
;
A
#
# COMPACT_ATOMS: atom_id res chain seq x y z
N MET A 1 -5.98 14.78 54.01
CA MET A 1 -5.51 15.82 53.05
C MET A 1 -4.62 15.07 52.07
N ILE A 2 -4.89 14.87 50.78
CA ILE A 2 -5.55 15.68 49.74
C ILE A 2 -6.28 14.72 48.79
N ARG A 3 -7.54 15.03 48.45
CA ARG A 3 -8.38 14.32 47.48
C ARG A 3 -7.87 14.55 46.05
N ARG A 4 -7.72 13.51 45.24
CA ARG A 4 -7.55 13.62 43.77
C ARG A 4 -8.89 13.40 43.09
N SER A 5 -9.51 14.51 42.69
CA SER A 5 -10.65 14.53 41.77
C SER A 5 -10.12 14.34 40.34
N TRP A 6 -10.47 13.22 39.71
CA TRP A 6 -10.28 13.01 38.28
C TRP A 6 -11.53 13.52 37.57
N THR A 7 -11.46 14.75 37.07
CA THR A 7 -12.51 15.30 36.20
C THR A 7 -12.12 14.98 34.77
N ILE A 8 -12.86 14.03 34.17
CA ILE A 8 -12.79 13.68 32.76
C ILE A 8 -13.30 14.88 31.97
N CYS A 9 -12.39 15.68 31.40
CA CYS A 9 -12.76 16.69 30.42
C CYS A 9 -12.99 16.01 29.07
N SER A 10 -14.27 15.87 28.74
CA SER A 10 -14.78 15.64 27.40
C SER A 10 -14.19 16.69 26.44
N MET A 11 -13.33 16.26 25.52
CA MET A 11 -13.07 17.00 24.28
C MET A 11 -13.69 16.25 23.12
N ALA A 12 -14.98 16.52 22.92
CA ALA A 12 -15.61 16.44 21.61
C ALA A 12 -15.02 17.60 20.77
N ALA A 13 -13.86 17.38 20.17
CA ALA A 13 -13.38 18.24 19.10
C ALA A 13 -13.89 17.63 17.78
N LEU A 14 -14.84 18.33 17.15
CA LEU A 14 -15.26 18.09 15.78
C LEU A 14 -14.01 18.00 14.88
N LEU A 15 -13.68 16.76 14.47
CA LEU A 15 -12.67 16.46 13.49
C LEU A 15 -13.18 16.88 12.11
N LEU A 16 -12.99 18.14 11.76
CA LEU A 16 -12.95 18.55 10.36
C LEU A 16 -11.68 17.94 9.76
N ALA A 17 -11.85 16.79 9.11
CA ALA A 17 -10.81 16.15 8.31
C ALA A 17 -10.41 17.08 7.16
N ALA A 18 -9.34 17.85 7.35
CA ALA A 18 -8.61 18.40 6.22
C ALA A 18 -7.91 17.24 5.49
N PRO A 19 -7.79 17.27 4.15
CA PRO A 19 -7.12 16.23 3.39
C PRO A 19 -5.62 16.37 3.63
N VAL A 20 -5.14 15.78 4.72
CA VAL A 20 -3.74 15.43 4.91
C VAL A 20 -3.37 14.52 3.75
N VAL A 21 -2.11 14.52 3.32
CA VAL A 21 -1.58 13.48 2.42
C VAL A 21 -1.70 12.14 3.16
N ALA A 22 -2.90 11.55 3.10
CA ALA A 22 -3.24 10.25 3.62
C ALA A 22 -2.24 9.27 3.02
N GLN A 23 -1.56 8.50 3.88
CA GLN A 23 -0.66 7.45 3.41
C GLN A 23 -1.48 6.50 2.53
N GLN A 24 -1.02 6.29 1.31
CA GLN A 24 -1.82 5.53 0.35
C GLN A 24 -1.79 4.05 0.76
N PRO A 25 -2.90 3.32 0.62
CA PRO A 25 -2.88 1.87 0.73
C PRO A 25 -1.76 1.26 -0.15
N GLY A 26 -0.98 0.35 0.43
CA GLY A 26 0.22 -0.22 -0.17
C GLY A 26 1.52 0.55 0.10
N THR A 27 1.48 1.71 0.77
CA THR A 27 2.70 2.40 1.24
C THR A 27 3.41 1.52 2.27
N LEU A 28 4.71 1.34 2.14
CA LEU A 28 5.51 0.54 3.07
C LEU A 28 5.93 1.38 4.27
N ILE A 29 6.25 0.71 5.37
CA ILE A 29 6.96 1.26 6.52
C ILE A 29 8.25 0.48 6.62
N LEU A 30 9.37 1.19 6.62
CA LEU A 30 10.69 0.62 6.88
C LEU A 30 11.36 1.50 7.92
N GLY A 31 11.72 0.96 9.06
CA GLY A 31 12.27 1.78 10.14
C GLY A 31 13.30 1.07 10.98
N GLY A 32 14.21 1.86 11.54
CA GLY A 32 15.18 1.43 12.54
C GLY A 32 14.99 2.23 13.81
N PHE A 33 15.18 1.59 14.96
CA PHE A 33 14.95 2.23 16.26
C PHE A 33 15.95 1.77 17.32
N GLY A 34 16.23 2.68 18.25
CA GLY A 34 16.76 2.32 19.56
C GLY A 34 15.60 2.01 20.50
N GLN A 35 15.83 1.12 21.45
CA GLN A 35 14.85 0.67 22.43
C GLN A 35 15.45 0.73 23.83
N TYR A 36 14.61 1.03 24.81
CA TYR A 36 14.90 0.80 26.21
C TYR A 36 13.80 -0.08 26.78
N THR A 37 14.19 -1.20 27.39
CA THR A 37 13.27 -2.21 27.93
C THR A 37 13.31 -2.14 29.44
N LEU A 38 12.15 -1.93 30.06
CA LEU A 38 11.95 -2.18 31.48
C LEU A 38 11.47 -3.62 31.62
N PHE A 39 12.27 -4.44 32.29
CA PHE A 39 11.95 -5.84 32.50
C PHE A 39 11.13 -6.02 33.77
N ASP A 40 10.32 -7.07 33.77
CA ASP A 40 9.70 -7.55 35.00
C ASP A 40 10.78 -8.11 35.95
N ASP A 41 10.72 -7.71 37.22
CA ASP A 41 11.68 -8.13 38.25
C ASP A 41 11.71 -9.66 38.40
N ASP A 42 10.59 -10.33 38.09
CA ASP A 42 10.43 -11.79 38.21
C ASP A 42 11.28 -12.58 37.20
N ILE A 43 11.71 -11.95 36.10
CA ILE A 43 12.61 -12.57 35.11
C ILE A 43 14.07 -12.48 35.56
N GLY A 44 14.40 -11.54 36.45
CA GLY A 44 15.76 -11.31 36.93
C GLY A 44 16.68 -10.64 35.91
N PHE A 45 16.14 -9.88 34.96
CA PHE A 45 16.91 -9.05 34.03
C PHE A 45 16.94 -7.60 34.48
N ASP A 46 18.09 -6.97 34.35
CA ASP A 46 18.21 -5.52 34.48
C ASP A 46 17.66 -4.78 33.25
N ASP A 47 17.12 -3.58 33.49
CA ASP A 47 16.68 -2.68 32.43
C ASP A 47 17.81 -2.34 31.48
N ALA A 48 17.59 -2.51 30.17
CA ALA A 48 18.66 -2.45 29.20
C ALA A 48 18.27 -1.76 27.90
N PHE A 49 19.29 -1.23 27.22
CA PHE A 49 19.17 -0.67 25.89
C PHE A 49 19.29 -1.76 24.83
N GLY A 50 18.51 -1.60 23.77
CA GLY A 50 18.51 -2.47 22.60
C GLY A 50 18.32 -1.68 21.32
N TYR A 51 18.27 -2.41 20.22
CA TYR A 51 18.01 -1.87 18.90
C TYR A 51 17.17 -2.84 18.09
N GLY A 52 16.50 -2.32 17.07
CA GLY A 52 15.63 -3.13 16.24
C GLY A 52 15.25 -2.48 14.93
N GLY A 53 14.55 -3.28 14.14
CA GLY A 53 13.99 -2.89 12.86
C GLY A 53 12.50 -3.16 12.81
N ARG A 54 11.79 -2.40 11.99
CA ARG A 54 10.37 -2.58 11.71
C ARG A 54 10.10 -2.56 10.21
N ILE A 55 9.11 -3.34 9.82
CA ILE A 55 8.57 -3.38 8.49
C ILE A 55 7.05 -3.39 8.56
N GLY A 56 6.38 -2.67 7.68
CA GLY A 56 4.92 -2.63 7.68
C GLY A 56 4.36 -2.16 6.35
N ALA A 57 3.04 -2.16 6.27
CA ALA A 57 2.31 -1.66 5.12
C ALA A 57 0.99 -1.02 5.55
N PHE A 58 0.66 0.12 4.93
CA PHE A 58 -0.63 0.76 5.06
C PHE A 58 -1.69 -0.05 4.32
N ILE A 59 -2.72 -0.48 5.05
CA ILE A 59 -3.91 -1.15 4.51
C ILE A 59 -4.96 -0.09 4.14
N SER A 60 -5.04 0.97 4.94
CA SER A 60 -5.86 2.16 4.69
C SER A 60 -5.08 3.42 5.06
N PRO A 61 -5.57 4.62 4.73
CA PRO A 61 -5.00 5.90 5.18
C PRO A 61 -4.64 6.00 6.66
N ASN A 62 -5.37 5.28 7.51
CA ASN A 62 -5.25 5.36 8.95
C ASN A 62 -4.97 3.99 9.58
N VAL A 63 -4.89 2.92 8.80
CA VAL A 63 -4.69 1.56 9.33
C VAL A 63 -3.49 0.94 8.65
N PHE A 64 -2.56 0.43 9.44
CA PHE A 64 -1.39 -0.26 8.94
C PHE A 64 -1.08 -1.49 9.77
N LEU A 65 -0.54 -2.51 9.09
CA LEU A 65 0.03 -3.69 9.74
C LEU A 65 1.54 -3.51 9.81
N GLU A 66 2.13 -3.91 10.93
CA GLU A 66 3.56 -3.78 11.16
C GLU A 66 4.10 -5.01 11.90
N ALA A 67 5.30 -5.42 11.52
CA ALA A 67 6.13 -6.38 12.23
C ALA A 67 7.43 -5.71 12.66
N GLU A 68 7.94 -6.06 13.84
CA GLU A 68 9.24 -5.62 14.33
C GLU A 68 10.02 -6.78 14.95
N GLY A 69 11.34 -6.67 14.89
CA GLY A 69 12.27 -7.51 15.62
C GLY A 69 13.30 -6.61 16.31
N SER A 70 13.63 -6.93 17.56
CA SER A 70 14.68 -6.20 18.30
C SER A 70 15.59 -7.15 19.06
N SER A 71 16.75 -6.65 19.45
CA SER A 71 17.71 -7.33 20.31
C SER A 71 18.13 -6.39 21.43
N THR A 72 18.13 -6.92 22.65
CA THR A 72 18.54 -6.25 23.89
C THR A 72 19.46 -7.22 24.64
N GLU A 73 20.53 -6.72 25.22
CA GLU A 73 21.48 -7.54 25.99
C GLU A 73 21.46 -7.05 27.45
N PRO A 74 20.50 -7.53 28.28
CA PRO A 74 20.43 -7.18 29.69
C PRO A 74 21.43 -7.99 30.53
N ASP A 75 21.72 -7.48 31.73
CA ASP A 75 22.43 -8.24 32.76
C ASP A 75 21.44 -9.12 33.54
N TYR A 76 21.86 -10.35 33.89
CA TYR A 76 21.07 -11.30 34.66
C TYR A 76 21.47 -11.32 36.15
N ASN A 77 20.49 -11.05 37.01
CA ASN A 77 20.66 -10.95 38.46
C ASN A 77 20.42 -12.26 39.22
N GLY A 78 20.17 -13.36 38.52
CA GLY A 78 19.95 -14.66 39.16
C GLY A 78 21.20 -15.31 39.79
N PRO A 79 21.01 -16.45 40.47
CA PRO A 79 22.09 -17.17 41.14
C PRO A 79 23.01 -17.88 40.13
N GLY A 80 24.23 -17.37 39.95
CA GLY A 80 25.24 -17.96 39.07
C GLY A 80 26.40 -17.01 38.77
N PRO A 81 27.51 -17.50 38.19
CA PRO A 81 28.62 -16.64 37.76
C PRO A 81 28.34 -15.91 36.43
N ASP A 82 27.45 -16.45 35.59
CA ASP A 82 27.12 -15.88 34.29
C ASP A 82 26.09 -14.77 34.44
N ARG A 83 26.50 -13.55 34.06
CA ARG A 83 25.67 -12.34 34.08
C ARG A 83 25.12 -11.97 32.71
N ASP A 84 25.63 -12.56 31.65
CA ASP A 84 25.22 -12.19 30.29
C ASP A 84 23.82 -12.74 30.00
N ALA A 85 22.91 -11.88 29.53
CA ALA A 85 21.65 -12.32 28.97
C ALA A 85 21.34 -11.66 27.63
N LYS A 86 20.47 -12.31 26.85
CA LYS A 86 19.99 -11.80 25.57
C LYS A 86 18.48 -11.88 25.55
N TYR A 87 17.85 -10.82 25.07
CA TYR A 87 16.41 -10.69 24.89
C TYR A 87 16.11 -10.25 23.46
N GLY A 88 15.27 -11.01 22.76
CA GLY A 88 14.94 -10.73 21.36
C GLY A 88 13.46 -10.94 21.05
N PRO A 89 12.61 -9.91 21.17
CA PRO A 89 11.21 -10.02 20.82
C PRO A 89 11.00 -9.80 19.32
N ILE A 90 10.11 -10.63 18.76
CA ILE A 90 9.50 -10.45 17.44
C ILE A 90 8.03 -10.17 17.67
N SER A 91 7.49 -9.11 17.10
CA SER A 91 6.06 -8.79 17.25
C SER A 91 5.42 -8.40 15.93
N ALA A 92 4.12 -8.67 15.83
CA ALA A 92 3.27 -8.29 14.72
C ALA A 92 2.01 -7.61 15.26
N ARG A 93 1.67 -6.43 14.75
CA ARG A 93 0.62 -5.57 15.28
C ARG A 93 -0.17 -4.86 14.20
N LEU A 94 -1.46 -4.68 14.48
CA LEU A 94 -2.35 -3.81 13.73
C LEU A 94 -2.41 -2.45 14.43
N MET A 95 -2.18 -1.39 13.66
CA MET A 95 -2.07 -0.03 14.17
C MET A 95 -3.09 0.88 13.50
N PHE A 96 -3.66 1.79 14.29
CA PHE A 96 -4.52 2.87 13.84
C PHE A 96 -3.82 4.21 14.08
N ALA A 97 -3.74 5.05 13.04
CA ALA A 97 -3.17 6.39 13.08
C ALA A 97 -4.26 7.46 13.07
N PHE A 98 -4.10 8.43 13.98
CA PHE A 98 -4.88 9.66 14.07
C PHE A 98 -3.99 10.84 13.64
N PRO A 99 -3.94 11.16 12.33
CA PRO A 99 -3.14 12.27 11.84
C PRO A 99 -3.74 13.61 12.24
N PHE A 100 -2.88 14.58 12.53
CA PHE A 100 -3.25 15.98 12.72
C PHE A 100 -2.14 16.90 12.18
N THR A 101 -2.54 18.06 11.69
CA THR A 101 -1.58 19.06 11.20
C THR A 101 -1.05 19.86 12.38
N ALA A 102 0.23 19.68 12.71
CA ALA A 102 0.87 20.46 13.77
C ALA A 102 1.34 21.82 13.24
N MET A 103 1.92 21.88 12.03
CA MET A 103 2.39 23.08 11.34
C MET A 103 2.45 22.85 9.81
N THR A 104 2.48 23.92 9.00
CA THR A 104 2.64 23.81 7.53
C THR A 104 3.93 23.06 7.19
N GLY A 105 3.82 21.91 6.51
CA GLY A 105 4.97 21.08 6.12
C GLY A 105 5.40 20.01 7.14
N PHE A 106 4.76 19.96 8.31
CA PHE A 106 4.96 18.92 9.33
C PHE A 106 3.64 18.19 9.61
N ASN A 107 3.59 16.89 9.30
CA ASN A 107 2.44 16.05 9.62
C ASN A 107 2.75 15.29 10.90
N ALA A 108 1.89 15.41 11.92
CA ALA A 108 2.02 14.65 13.15
C ALA A 108 0.86 13.66 13.29
N GLY A 109 1.01 12.65 14.14
CA GLY A 109 -0.07 11.72 14.40
C GLY A 109 0.11 10.95 15.68
N PHE A 110 -1.01 10.64 16.34
CA PHE A 110 -1.05 9.63 17.39
C PHE A 110 -1.32 8.27 16.77
N GLN A 111 -0.78 7.23 17.36
CA GLN A 111 -0.97 5.86 16.92
C GLN A 111 -1.35 5.00 18.12
N VAL A 112 -2.28 4.08 17.90
CA VAL A 112 -2.66 3.06 18.88
C VAL A 112 -2.79 1.74 18.16
N GLY A 113 -2.40 0.66 18.80
CA GLY A 113 -2.56 -0.66 18.22
C GLY A 113 -2.35 -1.76 19.23
N GLY A 114 -2.50 -2.97 18.72
CA GLY A 114 -2.27 -4.17 19.50
C GLY A 114 -1.93 -5.32 18.57
N GLY A 115 -1.34 -6.35 19.16
CA GLY A 115 -0.80 -7.47 18.40
C GLY A 115 -0.34 -8.62 19.26
N ALA A 116 0.47 -9.48 18.66
CA ALA A 116 1.12 -10.60 19.31
C ALA A 116 2.63 -10.37 19.37
N VAL A 117 3.25 -10.90 20.41
CA VAL A 117 4.70 -10.89 20.62
C VAL A 117 5.18 -12.30 20.92
N LEU A 118 6.28 -12.68 20.28
CA LEU A 118 7.09 -13.84 20.61
C LEU A 118 8.39 -13.32 21.20
N SER A 119 8.58 -13.50 22.50
CA SER A 119 9.80 -13.12 23.19
C SER A 119 10.74 -14.30 23.27
N SER A 120 12.02 -14.04 22.99
CA SER A 120 13.11 -14.98 23.21
C SER A 120 14.04 -14.44 24.28
N TYR A 121 14.45 -15.29 25.23
CA TYR A 121 15.39 -14.92 26.28
C TYR A 121 16.42 -16.04 26.50
N ARG A 122 17.66 -15.65 26.79
CA ARG A 122 18.78 -16.55 27.07
C ARG A 122 19.62 -16.00 28.20
N THR A 123 20.06 -16.87 29.10
CA THR A 123 20.96 -16.57 30.23
C THR A 123 22.26 -17.36 30.07
N GLY A 124 23.40 -16.69 29.96
CA GLY A 124 24.71 -17.34 29.80
C GLY A 124 24.77 -18.32 28.61
N ASN A 125 25.26 -19.53 28.86
CA ASN A 125 25.35 -20.61 27.88
C ASN A 125 24.15 -21.57 27.85
N THR A 126 23.01 -21.20 28.43
CA THR A 126 21.79 -22.00 28.31
C THR A 126 21.13 -21.82 26.94
N GLY A 127 20.22 -22.72 26.61
CA GLY A 127 19.34 -22.55 25.45
C GLY A 127 18.42 -21.34 25.59
N TYR A 128 17.79 -20.94 24.48
CA TYR A 128 16.80 -19.87 24.48
C TYR A 128 15.43 -20.40 24.96
N ASN A 129 14.76 -19.62 25.80
CA ASN A 129 13.39 -19.83 26.23
C ASN A 129 12.45 -18.88 25.48
N TYR A 130 11.21 -19.32 25.25
CA TYR A 130 10.26 -18.62 24.39
C TYR A 130 8.91 -18.44 25.03
N ASN A 131 8.43 -17.20 25.04
CA ASN A 131 7.11 -16.87 25.57
C ASN A 131 6.28 -16.18 24.48
N TYR A 132 5.06 -16.67 24.32
CA TYR A 132 4.05 -16.01 23.49
C TYR A 132 3.21 -15.09 24.35
N GLY A 133 2.88 -13.92 23.81
CA GLY A 133 2.13 -12.91 24.54
C GLY A 133 1.32 -12.00 23.63
N ALA A 134 0.57 -11.11 24.28
CA ALA A 134 -0.12 -10.01 23.63
C ALA A 134 0.69 -8.73 23.79
N GLN A 135 0.60 -7.84 22.81
CA GLN A 135 1.26 -6.54 22.84
C GLN A 135 0.22 -5.42 22.70
N GLY A 136 0.35 -4.39 23.53
CA GLY A 136 -0.30 -3.09 23.33
C GLY A 136 0.73 -2.06 22.86
N ALA A 137 0.31 -1.15 21.97
CA ALA A 137 1.18 -0.12 21.43
C ALA A 137 0.52 1.26 21.45
N LEU A 138 1.25 2.25 21.93
CA LEU A 138 0.93 3.67 21.80
C LEU A 138 2.11 4.39 21.16
N GLY A 139 1.83 5.25 20.20
CA GLY A 139 2.85 5.91 19.41
C GLY A 139 2.54 7.34 19.06
N PHE A 140 3.61 8.07 18.78
CA PHE A 140 3.59 9.39 18.19
C PHE A 140 4.50 9.40 16.97
N THR A 141 4.03 9.97 15.87
CA THR A 141 4.82 10.18 14.67
C THR A 141 4.86 11.64 14.28
N ALA A 142 6.02 12.09 13.80
CA ALA A 142 6.22 13.38 13.18
C ALA A 142 6.91 13.19 11.83
N ALA A 143 6.14 13.32 10.75
CA ALA A 143 6.59 13.18 9.39
C ALA A 143 7.10 14.49 8.80
N PHE A 144 8.22 14.40 8.10
CA PHE A 144 8.91 15.49 7.42
C PHE A 144 9.46 15.01 6.06
N GLY A 145 9.61 15.92 5.09
CA GLY A 145 10.20 15.56 3.79
C GLY A 145 9.34 14.63 2.90
N GLY A 146 8.09 14.34 3.28
CA GLY A 146 7.11 13.63 2.45
C GLY A 146 7.24 12.10 2.39
N PHE A 147 8.30 11.52 2.94
CA PHE A 147 8.50 10.06 3.07
C PHE A 147 9.28 9.65 4.32
N THR A 148 9.68 10.57 5.19
CA THR A 148 10.42 10.26 6.43
C THR A 148 9.59 10.67 7.63
N ALA A 149 9.68 9.90 8.71
CA ALA A 149 9.04 10.22 9.97
C ALA A 149 9.90 9.86 11.17
N LEU A 150 9.94 10.76 12.15
CA LEU A 150 10.38 10.42 13.49
C LEU A 150 9.24 9.69 14.20
N ARG A 151 9.55 8.59 14.88
CA ARG A 151 8.57 7.80 15.63
C ARG A 151 9.04 7.53 17.04
N LEU A 152 8.14 7.81 17.98
CA LEU A 152 8.28 7.48 19.39
C LEU A 152 7.17 6.52 19.77
N GLN A 153 7.48 5.45 20.48
CA GLN A 153 6.49 4.46 20.92
C GLN A 153 6.73 3.98 22.33
N ALA A 154 5.62 3.69 23.00
CA ALA A 154 5.58 2.91 24.22
C ALA A 154 4.80 1.61 23.91
N LEU A 155 5.41 0.48 24.24
CA LEU A 155 4.86 -0.84 24.07
C LEU A 155 4.74 -1.51 25.43
N VAL A 156 3.71 -2.34 25.56
CA VAL A 156 3.50 -3.21 26.72
C VAL A 156 3.38 -4.62 26.19
N ASP A 157 4.29 -5.50 26.58
CA ASP A 157 4.24 -6.91 26.25
C ASP A 157 3.75 -7.69 27.48
N TYR A 158 2.64 -8.40 27.32
CA TYR A 158 2.05 -9.25 28.36
C TYR A 158 2.20 -10.72 27.96
N MET A 159 2.92 -11.49 28.76
CA MET A 159 3.22 -12.90 28.50
C MET A 159 2.59 -13.76 29.62
N PRO A 160 1.44 -14.40 29.37
CA PRO A 160 0.71 -15.12 30.42
C PRO A 160 1.32 -16.48 30.81
N ASN A 161 2.13 -17.08 29.92
CA ASN A 161 2.71 -18.41 30.09
C ASN A 161 4.22 -18.37 30.35
N SER A 162 4.76 -17.25 30.83
CA SER A 162 6.16 -17.19 31.25
C SER A 162 6.37 -17.92 32.58
N GLU A 163 7.49 -18.62 32.70
CA GLU A 163 7.98 -19.14 33.99
C GLU A 163 8.98 -18.12 34.57
N PRO A 164 8.90 -17.76 35.87
CA PRO A 164 8.09 -18.40 36.91
C PRO A 164 6.64 -17.89 37.04
N ASP A 165 6.30 -16.72 36.49
CA ASP A 165 4.96 -16.11 36.55
C ASP A 165 4.64 -15.30 35.27
N ALA A 166 3.40 -14.82 35.11
CA ALA A 166 3.00 -13.97 33.97
C ALA A 166 3.77 -12.64 33.98
N THR A 167 4.56 -12.38 32.95
CA THR A 167 5.50 -11.25 32.90
C THR A 167 4.96 -10.08 32.09
N ILE A 168 5.21 -8.86 32.56
CA ILE A 168 4.89 -7.62 31.85
C ILE A 168 6.16 -6.82 31.61
N ASN A 169 6.56 -6.68 30.34
CA ASN A 169 7.68 -5.85 29.95
C ASN A 169 7.19 -4.55 29.29
N TYR A 170 7.83 -3.43 29.61
CA TYR A 170 7.56 -2.14 28.98
C TYR A 170 8.71 -1.78 28.04
N ARG A 171 8.41 -1.44 26.80
CA ARG A 171 9.44 -1.04 25.82
C ARG A 171 9.20 0.36 25.30
N PHE A 172 10.20 1.20 25.41
CA PHE A 172 10.20 2.56 24.87
C PHE A 172 11.11 2.60 23.66
N GLN A 173 10.56 2.99 22.52
CA GLN A 173 11.28 3.01 21.25
C GLN A 173 11.33 4.42 20.69
N ALA A 174 12.49 4.77 20.13
CA ALA A 174 12.68 6.00 19.37
C ALA A 174 13.44 5.68 18.09
N GLY A 175 12.88 6.07 16.94
CA GLY A 175 13.43 5.68 15.66
C GLY A 175 13.00 6.56 14.50
N LEU A 176 13.55 6.22 13.33
CA LEU A 176 13.24 6.83 12.06
C LEU A 176 12.54 5.81 11.17
N ASP A 177 11.40 6.21 10.62
CA ASP A 177 10.63 5.47 9.64
C ASP A 177 10.74 6.14 8.27
N PHE A 178 10.84 5.30 7.25
CA PHE A 178 10.72 5.65 5.85
C PHE A 178 9.44 5.05 5.30
N TRP A 179 8.68 5.86 4.58
CA TRP A 179 7.40 5.49 3.98
C TRP A 179 7.48 5.53 2.46
N PRO A 180 8.24 4.62 1.83
CA PRO A 180 8.23 4.57 0.38
C PRO A 180 6.86 4.12 -0.10
N ASP A 181 6.42 4.73 -1.19
CA ASP A 181 5.25 4.31 -1.95
C ASP A 181 5.75 3.66 -3.24
N PRO A 182 5.89 2.32 -3.27
CA PRO A 182 6.54 1.66 -4.40
C PRO A 182 5.81 1.88 -5.71
N ALA A 183 4.49 2.00 -5.66
CA ALA A 183 3.64 2.24 -6.83
C ALA A 183 3.96 3.58 -7.50
N SER A 184 4.14 4.66 -6.73
CA SER A 184 4.48 5.96 -7.32
C SER A 184 5.97 6.17 -7.59
N GLN A 185 6.84 5.64 -6.73
CA GLN A 185 8.27 5.91 -6.80
C GLN A 185 9.03 4.99 -7.75
N PHE A 186 8.62 3.73 -7.88
CA PHE A 186 9.34 2.74 -8.69
C PHE A 186 8.55 2.27 -9.91
N MET A 187 7.24 2.51 -9.94
CA MET A 187 6.34 1.95 -10.95
C MET A 187 5.53 3.02 -11.72
N GLY A 188 5.85 4.30 -11.54
CA GLY A 188 5.33 5.41 -12.36
C GLY A 188 3.83 5.69 -12.20
N MET A 189 3.18 5.14 -11.17
CA MET A 189 1.75 5.39 -10.91
C MET A 189 1.58 6.76 -10.24
N SER A 190 0.67 7.60 -10.73
CA SER A 190 0.46 8.92 -10.13
C SER A 190 -0.09 8.82 -8.70
N ARG A 191 0.43 9.65 -7.76
CA ARG A 191 -0.14 9.79 -6.40
C ARG A 191 -1.56 10.37 -6.54
N MET A 192 -2.58 9.51 -6.49
CA MET A 192 -3.98 9.94 -6.54
C MET A 192 -4.61 9.97 -5.15
N THR A 193 -5.63 10.80 -4.92
CA THR A 193 -6.47 10.73 -3.71
C THR A 193 -7.03 9.30 -3.56
N SER A 194 -6.82 8.66 -2.41
CA SER A 194 -7.36 7.33 -2.13
C SER A 194 -8.87 7.35 -2.33
N GLY A 195 -9.40 6.50 -3.21
CA GLY A 195 -10.83 6.27 -3.31
C GLY A 195 -11.35 5.58 -2.05
N PRO A 196 -12.69 5.40 -1.92
CA PRO A 196 -13.24 4.56 -0.86
C PRO A 196 -12.59 3.17 -0.90
N MET A 197 -12.53 2.48 0.25
CA MET A 197 -12.13 1.08 0.24
C MET A 197 -13.08 0.31 -0.68
N VAL A 198 -12.52 -0.32 -1.70
CA VAL A 198 -13.26 -1.14 -2.66
C VAL A 198 -12.91 -2.58 -2.36
N TRP A 199 -13.93 -3.42 -2.33
CA TRP A 199 -13.75 -4.83 -2.03
C TRP A 199 -13.24 -5.55 -3.29
N TRP A 200 -12.50 -6.65 -3.06
CA TRP A 200 -11.89 -7.48 -4.12
C TRP A 200 -12.87 -8.00 -5.18
N ASP A 201 -14.17 -8.03 -4.87
CA ASP A 201 -15.25 -8.50 -5.76
C ASP A 201 -15.44 -7.61 -7.01
N ASP A 202 -15.05 -6.34 -6.95
CA ASP A 202 -15.26 -5.38 -8.04
C ASP A 202 -14.06 -5.22 -8.98
N THR A 203 -12.94 -5.91 -8.74
CA THR A 203 -11.71 -5.74 -9.53
C THR A 203 -11.13 -7.06 -10.06
N PRO A 204 -10.55 -7.05 -11.28
CA PRO A 204 -9.91 -8.25 -11.85
C PRO A 204 -8.64 -8.71 -11.10
N GLN A 205 -8.12 -7.88 -10.19
CA GLN A 205 -6.92 -8.12 -9.40
C GLN A 205 -7.05 -7.46 -8.03
N PRO A 206 -6.30 -7.94 -7.01
CA PRO A 206 -6.12 -7.23 -5.75
C PRO A 206 -5.78 -5.76 -5.95
N LEU A 207 -6.30 -4.90 -5.08
CA LEU A 207 -5.93 -3.50 -5.06
C LEU A 207 -4.79 -3.28 -4.04
N PRO A 208 -4.00 -2.20 -4.19
CA PRO A 208 -3.08 -1.78 -3.14
C PRO A 208 -3.80 -1.68 -1.78
N GLY A 209 -3.16 -2.24 -0.75
CA GLY A 209 -3.67 -2.36 0.61
C GLY A 209 -4.64 -3.52 0.85
N THR A 210 -4.99 -4.34 -0.14
CA THR A 210 -5.74 -5.57 0.11
C THR A 210 -4.95 -6.47 1.07
N LEU A 211 -5.64 -6.97 2.10
CA LEU A 211 -5.12 -7.95 3.05
C LEU A 211 -5.51 -9.36 2.59
N GLU A 212 -4.56 -10.28 2.57
CA GLU A 212 -4.78 -11.73 2.43
C GLU A 212 -4.56 -12.38 3.79
N LEU A 213 -5.55 -13.14 4.26
CA LEU A 213 -5.44 -14.00 5.44
C LEU A 213 -5.73 -15.43 5.02
N GLY A 214 -4.87 -16.37 5.35
CA GLY A 214 -5.07 -17.75 4.94
C GLY A 214 -4.61 -18.77 5.97
N GLY A 215 -5.24 -19.94 5.94
CA GLY A 215 -4.82 -21.12 6.69
C GLY A 215 -4.46 -22.24 5.70
N PHE A 216 -3.48 -23.05 6.05
CA PHE A 216 -3.03 -24.14 5.19
C PHE A 216 -2.64 -25.39 6.00
N VAL A 217 -2.78 -26.54 5.34
CA VAL A 217 -2.13 -27.79 5.73
C VAL A 217 -0.85 -27.91 4.91
N GLN A 218 0.19 -28.48 5.49
CA GLN A 218 1.45 -28.72 4.82
C GLN A 218 1.90 -30.15 4.96
N TYR A 219 2.68 -30.60 4.00
CA TYR A 219 3.52 -31.78 4.09
C TYR A 219 4.97 -31.32 3.94
N SER A 220 5.79 -31.58 4.96
CA SER A 220 7.20 -31.20 4.99
C SER A 220 8.04 -32.39 4.57
N PHE A 221 8.89 -32.20 3.58
CA PHE A 221 9.90 -33.16 3.16
C PHE A 221 11.23 -32.75 3.79
N MET A 222 11.72 -33.56 4.72
CA MET A 222 12.93 -33.27 5.47
C MET A 222 14.13 -33.97 4.84
N ASP A 223 15.28 -33.29 4.82
CA ASP A 223 16.53 -33.90 4.38
C ASP A 223 17.06 -34.83 5.49
N GLU A 224 16.83 -36.13 5.33
CA GLU A 224 17.21 -37.20 6.26
C GLU A 224 18.72 -37.27 6.53
N ASP A 225 19.58 -36.71 5.65
CA ASP A 225 21.02 -36.80 5.78
C ASP A 225 21.64 -35.64 6.59
N ASN A 226 21.00 -34.46 6.59
CA ASN A 226 21.53 -33.24 7.23
C ASN A 226 20.69 -32.71 8.41
N ALA A 227 19.46 -33.17 8.62
CA ALA A 227 18.59 -32.67 9.70
C ALA A 227 18.77 -33.36 11.07
N GLY A 228 19.84 -34.15 11.26
CA GLY A 228 20.08 -34.92 12.49
C GLY A 228 20.81 -34.21 13.64
N PHE A 229 20.15 -33.92 14.78
CA PHE A 229 20.82 -33.41 15.99
C PHE A 229 22.09 -34.22 16.34
N ASN A 230 23.13 -33.57 16.88
CA ASN A 230 24.32 -34.24 17.43
C ASN A 230 23.88 -35.35 18.42
N GLY A 231 23.90 -36.61 17.97
CA GLY A 231 23.31 -37.75 18.68
C GLY A 231 22.40 -38.69 17.88
N GLY A 232 22.08 -38.38 16.61
CA GLY A 232 21.41 -39.31 15.68
C GLY A 232 19.89 -39.26 15.64
N ASN A 233 19.25 -38.18 16.12
CA ASN A 233 17.80 -37.96 15.96
C ASN A 233 17.55 -37.20 14.66
N ARG A 234 16.84 -37.79 13.70
CA ARG A 234 16.59 -37.24 12.36
C ARG A 234 15.07 -37.10 12.15
N PRO A 235 14.55 -35.89 11.88
CA PRO A 235 13.13 -35.69 11.62
C PRO A 235 12.73 -36.36 10.31
N ASP A 236 11.63 -37.13 10.36
CA ASP A 236 10.96 -37.71 9.21
C ASP A 236 10.07 -36.68 8.49
N ASP A 237 9.55 -37.07 7.33
CA ASP A 237 8.51 -36.33 6.63
C ASP A 237 7.21 -36.32 7.45
N GLY A 238 6.49 -35.19 7.44
CA GLY A 238 5.29 -35.08 8.27
C GLY A 238 4.29 -34.02 7.87
N ILE A 239 3.08 -34.18 8.39
CA ILE A 239 1.94 -33.28 8.15
C ILE A 239 1.93 -32.21 9.23
N GLY A 240 1.84 -30.96 8.81
CA GLY A 240 1.65 -29.82 9.69
C GLY A 240 0.54 -28.90 9.24
N TYR A 241 0.37 -27.81 9.95
CA TYR A 241 -0.56 -26.74 9.59
C TYR A 241 0.03 -25.38 9.91
N GLY A 242 -0.54 -24.34 9.31
CA GLY A 242 -0.05 -22.99 9.47
C GLY A 242 -1.02 -21.92 9.00
N GLY A 243 -0.61 -20.68 9.23
CA GLY A 243 -1.34 -19.48 8.84
C GLY A 243 -0.45 -18.54 8.04
N ARG A 244 -1.06 -17.75 7.17
CA ARG A 244 -0.42 -16.68 6.40
C ARG A 244 -1.21 -15.38 6.52
N ALA A 245 -0.49 -14.28 6.51
CA ALA A 245 -1.04 -12.94 6.42
C ALA A 245 -0.19 -12.11 5.46
N GLY A 246 -0.79 -11.45 4.48
CA GLY A 246 -0.06 -10.63 3.52
C GLY A 246 -0.81 -9.39 3.09
N VAL A 247 -0.08 -8.36 2.66
CA VAL A 247 -0.63 -7.10 2.16
C VAL A 247 -0.16 -6.87 0.74
N PHE A 248 -1.09 -6.61 -0.16
CA PHE A 248 -0.78 -6.21 -1.54
C PHE A 248 -0.27 -4.78 -1.56
N LEU A 249 0.96 -4.60 -2.02
CA LEU A 249 1.56 -3.29 -2.24
C LEU A 249 1.08 -2.70 -3.57
N THR A 250 0.92 -3.57 -4.56
CA THR A 250 0.30 -3.32 -5.86
C THR A 250 -0.54 -4.53 -6.26
N PRO A 251 -1.25 -4.51 -7.39
CA PRO A 251 -1.96 -5.70 -7.87
C PRO A 251 -1.07 -6.93 -8.09
N ASN A 252 0.25 -6.74 -8.27
CA ASN A 252 1.20 -7.82 -8.50
C ASN A 252 2.11 -8.06 -7.29
N TRP A 253 2.54 -7.01 -6.58
CA TRP A 253 3.48 -7.14 -5.47
C TRP A 253 2.75 -7.31 -4.14
N GLN A 254 3.18 -8.30 -3.37
CA GLN A 254 2.62 -8.62 -2.07
C GLN A 254 3.74 -8.91 -1.07
N ILE A 255 3.65 -8.33 0.13
CA ILE A 255 4.45 -8.79 1.27
C ILE A 255 3.62 -9.80 2.06
N GLU A 256 4.22 -10.92 2.46
CA GLU A 256 3.55 -12.02 3.16
C GLU A 256 4.40 -12.51 4.31
N GLY A 257 3.79 -12.63 5.48
CA GLY A 257 4.33 -13.38 6.61
C GLY A 257 3.53 -14.65 6.82
N ASP A 258 4.20 -15.76 7.11
CA ASP A 258 3.56 -17.03 7.41
C ASP A 258 4.28 -17.77 8.53
N GLY A 259 3.49 -18.50 9.32
CA GLY A 259 3.98 -19.34 10.39
C GLY A 259 3.35 -20.72 10.34
N GLN A 260 4.11 -21.74 10.65
CA GLN A 260 3.67 -23.14 10.59
C GLN A 260 4.21 -23.96 11.76
N TRP A 261 3.52 -25.05 12.05
CA TRP A 261 3.91 -26.07 13.02
C TRP A 261 3.63 -27.47 12.43
N SER A 262 4.60 -28.37 12.58
CA SER A 262 4.52 -29.78 12.21
C SER A 262 5.11 -30.64 13.33
N PRO A 263 4.35 -31.60 13.88
CA PRO A 263 4.91 -32.70 14.65
C PRO A 263 5.53 -33.71 13.68
N LEU A 264 6.78 -34.09 13.91
CA LEU A 264 7.53 -35.02 13.05
C LEU A 264 8.02 -36.21 13.86
N ASP A 265 7.97 -37.39 13.26
CA ASP A 265 8.51 -38.62 13.86
C ASP A 265 10.04 -38.67 13.72
N ASN A 266 10.72 -39.42 14.60
CA ASN A 266 12.17 -39.63 14.54
C ASN A 266 12.53 -40.98 13.92
N THR A 267 13.19 -40.97 12.76
CA THR A 267 13.50 -42.17 11.95
C THR A 267 14.47 -43.18 12.60
N GLN A 268 15.23 -42.80 13.65
CA GLN A 268 16.23 -43.66 14.30
C GLN A 268 15.83 -44.23 15.67
N ALA A 269 14.54 -44.24 16.02
CA ALA A 269 14.06 -44.87 17.26
C ALA A 269 14.20 -46.41 17.25
N SER A 270 14.37 -47.08 16.09
CA SER A 270 14.48 -48.54 16.02
C SER A 270 15.94 -49.05 15.94
N ASN A 271 16.41 -49.60 17.07
CA ASN A 271 17.43 -50.66 17.26
C ASN A 271 18.74 -50.59 16.43
N THR A 272 19.83 -50.08 17.05
CA THR A 272 21.18 -50.72 17.19
C THR A 272 22.27 -49.66 17.48
N ALA A 273 22.51 -49.31 18.75
CA ALA A 273 23.79 -48.69 19.14
C ALA A 273 24.18 -49.08 20.58
N PRO A 274 25.47 -49.35 20.90
CA PRO A 274 25.89 -49.94 22.18
C PRO A 274 26.03 -48.93 23.34
N ILE A 275 25.49 -47.72 23.22
CA ILE A 275 25.68 -46.62 24.19
C ILE A 275 24.31 -46.03 24.52
N PRO A 276 23.98 -45.77 25.82
CA PRO A 276 22.69 -45.22 26.20
C PRO A 276 22.62 -43.73 25.89
N VAL A 277 22.36 -43.39 24.63
CA VAL A 277 21.93 -42.04 24.23
C VAL A 277 20.39 -42.08 24.24
N ARG A 278 19.75 -41.28 25.10
CA ARG A 278 18.28 -41.16 25.10
C ARG A 278 17.86 -40.54 23.76
N ARG A 279 17.10 -41.29 22.97
CA ARG A 279 16.51 -40.88 21.69
C ARG A 279 15.05 -40.54 21.94
N PHE A 280 14.59 -39.41 21.39
CA PHE A 280 13.22 -38.91 21.57
C PHE A 280 12.32 -39.43 20.44
N GLU A 281 11.05 -39.70 20.72
CA GLU A 281 10.11 -40.24 19.73
C GLU A 281 9.56 -39.17 18.77
N GLU A 282 9.42 -37.91 19.22
CA GLU A 282 8.81 -36.80 18.47
C GLU A 282 9.74 -35.58 18.37
N ILE A 283 9.73 -34.93 17.21
CA ILE A 283 10.47 -33.69 16.91
C ILE A 283 9.47 -32.61 16.48
N ASP A 284 9.43 -31.50 17.21
CA ASP A 284 8.61 -30.34 16.89
C ASP A 284 9.31 -29.44 15.88
N TYR A 285 8.70 -29.26 14.71
CA TYR A 285 9.18 -28.33 13.69
C TYR A 285 8.23 -27.14 13.57
N SER A 286 8.74 -25.92 13.75
CA SER A 286 7.98 -24.70 13.47
C SER A 286 8.79 -23.67 12.71
N THR A 287 8.13 -22.87 11.89
CA THR A 287 8.80 -21.80 11.14
C THR A 287 8.01 -20.51 11.16
N PHE A 288 8.74 -19.41 11.00
CA PHE A 288 8.17 -18.11 10.69
C PHE A 288 8.96 -17.51 9.51
N ALA A 289 8.28 -17.21 8.42
CA ALA A 289 8.87 -16.64 7.22
C ALA A 289 8.25 -15.28 6.90
N LEU A 290 9.05 -14.39 6.31
CA LEU A 290 8.63 -13.13 5.73
C LEU A 290 9.14 -13.07 4.30
N ARG A 291 8.23 -12.95 3.33
CA ARG A 291 8.51 -13.05 1.89
C ARG A 291 7.92 -11.87 1.11
N LEU A 292 8.59 -11.50 0.04
CA LEU A 292 8.07 -10.61 -0.99
C LEU A 292 7.68 -11.46 -2.20
N ASN A 293 6.40 -11.42 -2.56
CA ASN A 293 5.79 -12.23 -3.59
C ASN A 293 5.40 -11.37 -4.79
N TYR A 294 5.70 -11.85 -5.99
CA TYR A 294 5.22 -11.32 -7.25
C TYR A 294 4.12 -12.23 -7.80
N ASN A 295 2.97 -11.65 -8.10
CA ASN A 295 1.78 -12.33 -8.58
C ASN A 295 1.61 -12.06 -10.08
N PHE A 296 1.66 -13.11 -10.88
CA PHE A 296 1.38 -13.12 -12.32
C PHE A 296 -0.10 -13.47 -12.54
N PRO A 297 -0.95 -12.48 -12.83
CA PRO A 297 -2.37 -12.71 -13.05
C PRO A 297 -2.57 -13.50 -14.35
N PHE A 298 -3.53 -14.43 -14.33
CA PHE A 298 -3.98 -15.12 -15.53
C PHE A 298 -5.50 -15.26 -15.53
N ALA A 299 -6.10 -15.31 -16.72
CA ALA A 299 -7.54 -15.53 -16.84
C ALA A 299 -7.87 -16.96 -16.39
N GLY A 300 -8.51 -17.10 -15.23
CA GLY A 300 -8.93 -18.39 -14.67
C GLY A 300 -10.20 -18.94 -15.33
N PHE A 301 -10.40 -20.25 -15.23
CA PHE A 301 -11.61 -20.95 -15.71
C PHE A 301 -12.86 -20.73 -14.81
N MET A 302 -12.70 -20.19 -13.59
CA MET A 302 -13.77 -20.02 -12.59
C MET A 302 -13.78 -18.64 -11.91
N GLY A 303 -13.18 -17.61 -12.53
CA GLY A 303 -13.14 -16.25 -11.99
C GLY A 303 -11.89 -15.48 -12.42
N SER A 304 -11.97 -14.15 -12.43
CA SER A 304 -10.90 -13.24 -12.88
C SER A 304 -9.66 -13.19 -11.97
N ASN A 305 -9.73 -13.84 -10.80
CA ASN A 305 -8.83 -13.56 -9.67
C ASN A 305 -7.89 -14.75 -9.39
N SER A 306 -7.18 -15.20 -10.43
CA SER A 306 -6.19 -16.28 -10.34
C SER A 306 -4.79 -15.77 -10.69
N SER A 307 -3.77 -16.28 -10.00
CA SER A 307 -2.40 -15.85 -10.22
C SER A 307 -1.39 -16.96 -9.95
N PHE A 308 -0.34 -17.03 -10.76
CA PHE A 308 0.89 -17.69 -10.33
C PHE A 308 1.64 -16.74 -9.40
N LEU A 309 2.29 -17.26 -8.37
CA LEU A 309 3.10 -16.46 -7.47
C LEU A 309 4.49 -17.06 -7.35
N ILE A 310 5.48 -16.18 -7.30
CA ILE A 310 6.86 -16.52 -6.95
C ILE A 310 7.33 -15.50 -5.92
N GLY A 311 8.13 -15.93 -4.97
CA GLY A 311 8.63 -15.03 -3.94
C GLY A 311 9.89 -15.54 -3.28
N GLY A 312 10.51 -14.62 -2.55
CA GLY A 312 11.71 -14.87 -1.79
C GLY A 312 11.72 -14.02 -0.53
N GLY A 313 12.45 -14.48 0.48
CA GLY A 313 12.54 -13.78 1.74
C GLY A 313 13.42 -14.47 2.76
N VAL A 314 13.14 -14.20 4.02
CA VAL A 314 13.86 -14.74 5.17
C VAL A 314 12.97 -15.66 5.97
N VAL A 315 13.57 -16.67 6.57
CA VAL A 315 12.87 -17.62 7.45
C VAL A 315 13.67 -17.85 8.71
N ARG A 316 12.93 -18.04 9.79
CA ARG A 316 13.42 -18.60 11.04
C ARG A 316 12.75 -19.94 11.24
N THR A 317 13.53 -20.97 11.48
CA THR A 317 13.03 -22.30 11.83
C THR A 317 13.42 -22.65 13.25
N ASN A 318 12.62 -23.53 13.83
CA ASN A 318 12.71 -23.99 15.19
C ASN A 318 12.54 -25.51 15.19
N TYR A 319 13.51 -26.19 15.80
CA TYR A 319 13.50 -27.64 16.02
C TYR A 319 13.56 -27.92 17.52
N GLY A 320 12.47 -28.46 18.09
CA GLY A 320 12.41 -28.98 19.45
C GLY A 320 12.55 -30.50 19.45
N ALA A 321 13.31 -31.05 20.39
CA ALA A 321 13.39 -32.51 20.59
C ALA A 321 13.37 -32.82 22.10
N GLY A 322 12.39 -33.59 22.56
CA GLY A 322 12.25 -33.92 23.98
C GLY A 322 11.02 -34.78 24.27
N ASP A 323 11.09 -35.57 25.35
CA ASP A 323 9.92 -36.20 25.96
C ASP A 323 9.49 -35.34 27.18
N ASP A 324 8.26 -35.49 27.68
CA ASP A 324 7.67 -34.78 28.85
C ASP A 324 8.57 -34.73 30.11
N VAL A 325 9.58 -35.59 30.20
CA VAL A 325 10.46 -35.75 31.36
C VAL A 325 11.80 -35.01 31.21
N THR A 326 12.28 -34.75 29.97
CA THR A 326 13.54 -34.00 29.71
C THR A 326 13.47 -33.22 28.39
N PRO A 327 12.93 -31.99 28.39
CA PRO A 327 12.92 -31.13 27.21
C PRO A 327 14.34 -30.70 26.84
N ARG A 328 14.77 -30.81 25.57
CA ARG A 328 15.96 -30.07 25.11
C ARG A 328 15.55 -28.69 24.62
N PRO A 329 16.40 -27.67 24.83
CA PRO A 329 16.18 -26.36 24.25
C PRO A 329 16.18 -26.46 22.73
N ALA A 330 15.20 -25.82 22.12
CA ALA A 330 15.04 -25.85 20.68
C ALA A 330 16.21 -25.14 19.96
N THR A 331 16.58 -25.64 18.78
CA THR A 331 17.62 -25.03 17.94
C THR A 331 16.98 -24.06 16.95
N TYR A 332 17.58 -22.88 16.78
CA TYR A 332 17.06 -21.82 15.92
C TYR A 332 17.99 -21.56 14.76
N ASN A 333 17.47 -21.75 13.56
CA ASN A 333 18.22 -21.51 12.34
C ASN A 333 17.59 -20.37 11.57
N TYR A 334 18.43 -19.47 11.07
CA TYR A 334 18.02 -18.37 10.21
C TYR A 334 18.48 -18.67 8.79
N GLY A 335 17.62 -18.37 7.83
CA GLY A 335 17.85 -18.76 6.46
C GLY A 335 17.13 -17.89 5.44
N ALA A 336 17.34 -18.25 4.19
CA ALA A 336 16.58 -17.73 3.06
C ALA A 336 15.40 -18.65 2.78
N SER A 337 14.31 -18.09 2.26
CA SER A 337 13.11 -18.84 1.92
C SER A 337 12.59 -18.45 0.56
N GLY A 338 12.29 -19.45 -0.27
CA GLY A 338 11.67 -19.31 -1.57
C GLY A 338 10.26 -19.90 -1.57
N ILE A 339 9.37 -19.30 -2.37
CA ILE A 339 8.02 -19.81 -2.58
C ILE A 339 7.66 -19.75 -4.06
N ALA A 340 7.02 -20.79 -4.56
CA ALA A 340 6.35 -20.80 -5.85
C ALA A 340 4.97 -21.45 -5.68
N GLY A 341 3.93 -20.84 -6.23
CA GLY A 341 2.58 -21.33 -6.02
C GLY A 341 1.58 -20.88 -7.06
N ILE A 342 0.38 -21.44 -6.96
CA ILE A 342 -0.78 -21.05 -7.74
C ILE A 342 -1.91 -20.66 -6.80
N ARG A 343 -2.53 -19.53 -7.09
CA ARG A 343 -3.73 -19.03 -6.45
C ARG A 343 -4.88 -19.12 -7.43
N ILE A 344 -5.96 -19.77 -7.03
CA ILE A 344 -7.16 -19.98 -7.83
C ILE A 344 -8.34 -19.39 -7.07
N GLY A 345 -8.82 -18.23 -7.52
CA GLY A 345 -10.06 -17.64 -7.02
C GLY A 345 -11.27 -18.46 -7.48
N PHE A 346 -12.12 -18.89 -6.55
CA PHE A 346 -13.33 -19.67 -6.87
C PHE A 346 -14.62 -19.10 -6.26
N ALA A 347 -14.51 -18.17 -5.32
CA ALA A 347 -15.65 -17.42 -4.79
C ALA A 347 -15.22 -15.97 -4.52
N PRO A 348 -16.18 -15.04 -4.35
CA PRO A 348 -15.85 -13.68 -3.96
C PRO A 348 -14.99 -13.70 -2.70
N ARG A 349 -13.81 -13.09 -2.79
CA ARG A 349 -12.86 -12.96 -1.68
C ARG A 349 -12.22 -14.27 -1.19
N VAL A 350 -12.46 -15.40 -1.85
CA VAL A 350 -11.87 -16.69 -1.45
C VAL A 350 -11.08 -17.29 -2.60
N ALA A 351 -9.83 -17.66 -2.31
CA ALA A 351 -9.00 -18.42 -3.22
C ALA A 351 -8.47 -19.70 -2.56
N LEU A 352 -8.36 -20.74 -3.37
CA LEU A 352 -7.53 -21.90 -3.08
C LEU A 352 -6.09 -21.53 -3.42
N ARG A 353 -5.15 -21.87 -2.55
CA ARG A 353 -3.73 -21.64 -2.75
C ARG A 353 -2.95 -22.92 -2.54
N ILE A 354 -2.09 -23.23 -3.51
CA ILE A 354 -1.19 -24.38 -3.49
C ILE A 354 0.22 -23.85 -3.70
N ASP A 355 1.12 -24.10 -2.75
CA ASP A 355 2.48 -23.59 -2.76
C ASP A 355 3.51 -24.69 -2.55
N GLY A 356 4.62 -24.61 -3.26
CA GLY A 356 5.89 -25.23 -2.89
C GLY A 356 6.77 -24.19 -2.20
N VAL A 357 7.35 -24.58 -1.07
CA VAL A 357 8.31 -23.76 -0.30
C VAL A 357 9.64 -24.47 -0.23
N VAL A 358 10.71 -23.69 -0.31
CA VAL A 358 12.07 -24.16 -0.06
C VAL A 358 12.70 -23.23 0.97
N ASP A 359 13.12 -23.78 2.10
CA ASP A 359 13.83 -23.05 3.14
C ASP A 359 15.28 -23.51 3.18
N TYR A 360 16.22 -22.58 3.02
CA TYR A 360 17.66 -22.82 3.01
C TYR A 360 18.32 -22.17 4.22
N MET A 361 19.00 -22.96 5.05
CA MET A 361 19.69 -22.50 6.26
C MET A 361 21.19 -22.79 6.14
N PRO A 362 22.06 -21.77 6.00
CA PRO A 362 23.49 -21.97 5.81
C PRO A 362 24.25 -22.33 7.10
N GLU A 363 23.75 -21.89 8.26
CA GLU A 363 24.33 -22.12 9.59
C GLU A 363 23.34 -22.90 10.47
N SER A 364 22.84 -24.02 9.98
CA SER A 364 22.08 -24.95 10.82
C SER A 364 23.04 -25.85 11.60
N GLU A 365 22.78 -26.02 12.90
CA GLU A 365 23.17 -27.25 13.58
C GLU A 365 21.98 -28.20 13.49
N PRO A 366 22.05 -29.25 12.65
CA PRO A 366 23.21 -29.79 11.93
C PRO A 366 23.33 -29.19 10.51
N GLU A 367 24.49 -29.39 9.87
CA GLU A 367 25.00 -28.68 8.67
C GLU A 367 23.96 -28.39 7.57
N ALA A 368 24.18 -27.29 6.84
CA ALA A 368 23.23 -26.60 5.97
C ALA A 368 22.06 -27.46 5.43
N THR A 369 20.85 -27.17 5.93
CA THR A 369 19.63 -27.91 5.62
C THR A 369 18.79 -27.20 4.55
N LEU A 370 18.29 -27.98 3.60
CA LEU A 370 17.27 -27.60 2.61
C LEU A 370 15.98 -28.32 2.98
N ASN A 371 14.98 -27.58 3.43
CA ASN A 371 13.67 -28.15 3.70
C ASN A 371 12.70 -27.79 2.58
N TYR A 372 11.92 -28.76 2.15
CA TYR A 372 10.87 -28.56 1.16
C TYR A 372 9.52 -28.73 1.83
N ALA A 373 8.54 -27.90 1.49
CA ALA A 373 7.18 -28.10 1.94
C ALA A 373 6.19 -27.91 0.80
N ALA A 374 5.23 -28.83 0.69
CA ALA A 374 4.07 -28.68 -0.16
C ALA A 374 2.89 -28.24 0.71
N ARG A 375 2.21 -27.17 0.32
CA ARG A 375 1.15 -26.54 1.11
C ARG A 375 -0.11 -26.39 0.29
N ALA A 376 -1.25 -26.64 0.91
CA ALA A 376 -2.56 -26.39 0.32
C ALA A 376 -3.47 -25.74 1.36
N GLY A 377 -4.15 -24.66 0.97
CA GLY A 377 -4.95 -23.90 1.91
C GLY A 377 -5.90 -22.92 1.26
N LEU A 378 -6.71 -22.27 2.09
CA LEU A 378 -7.65 -21.25 1.69
C LEU A 378 -7.13 -19.87 2.09
N SER A 379 -7.41 -18.89 1.25
CA SER A 379 -7.06 -17.49 1.46
C SER A 379 -8.30 -16.62 1.31
N LEU A 380 -8.51 -15.74 2.28
CA LEU A 380 -9.56 -14.74 2.34
C LEU A 380 -8.96 -13.36 2.05
N PHE A 381 -9.59 -12.60 1.17
CA PHE A 381 -9.16 -11.25 0.81
C PHE A 381 -10.08 -10.19 1.43
N LEU A 382 -9.46 -9.21 2.10
CA LEU A 382 -10.14 -8.16 2.83
C LEU A 382 -9.65 -6.79 2.36
N GLY A 383 -10.59 -5.97 1.89
CA GLY A 383 -10.33 -4.58 1.52
C GLY A 383 -9.39 -4.38 0.33
N GLY A 384 -8.77 -3.21 0.30
CA GLY A 384 -8.09 -2.62 -0.86
C GLY A 384 -8.73 -1.27 -1.18
N ALA A 385 -7.95 -0.32 -1.68
CA ALA A 385 -8.51 0.94 -2.17
C ALA A 385 -8.20 1.09 -3.65
N ALA A 386 -9.21 1.40 -4.44
CA ALA A 386 -8.96 1.92 -5.76
C ALA A 386 -8.21 3.24 -5.54
N ARG A 387 -6.99 3.37 -6.07
CA ARG A 387 -6.36 4.70 -6.18
C ARG A 387 -7.29 5.48 -7.12
N GLY A 388 -8.11 6.34 -6.53
CA GLY A 388 -9.23 6.97 -7.22
C GLY A 388 -8.72 7.82 -8.37
N GLN A 389 -9.50 8.01 -9.43
CA GLN A 389 -9.19 9.04 -10.42
C GLN A 389 -8.87 10.37 -9.72
N PRO A 390 -7.94 11.19 -10.25
CA PRO A 390 -7.59 12.45 -9.63
C PRO A 390 -8.87 13.23 -9.32
N ALA A 391 -9.05 13.58 -8.04
CA ALA A 391 -10.10 14.52 -7.68
C ALA A 391 -9.93 15.74 -8.60
N PRO A 392 -10.99 16.17 -9.32
CA PRO A 392 -10.89 17.35 -10.17
C PRO A 392 -10.34 18.49 -9.32
N PRO A 393 -9.40 19.30 -9.85
CA PRO A 393 -8.78 20.35 -9.06
C PRO A 393 -9.86 21.25 -8.44
N PRO A 394 -9.62 21.79 -7.24
CA PRO A 394 -10.57 22.71 -6.62
C PRO A 394 -10.90 23.84 -7.59
N MET A 395 -12.18 24.02 -7.89
CA MET A 395 -12.67 25.07 -8.78
C MET A 395 -12.40 26.45 -8.15
N VAL A 396 -11.39 27.18 -8.61
CA VAL A 396 -11.05 28.52 -8.09
C VAL A 396 -11.85 29.61 -8.81
N CYS A 397 -13.14 29.81 -8.49
CA CYS A 397 -14.06 30.75 -9.17
C CYS A 397 -13.37 31.96 -9.85
N THR A 398 -13.49 32.08 -11.18
CA THR A 398 -13.18 33.29 -11.94
C THR A 398 -14.45 34.10 -12.17
N PHE A 399 -14.33 35.41 -12.02
CA PHE A 399 -15.48 36.31 -12.08
C PHE A 399 -15.92 36.59 -13.52
N ASN A 400 -17.24 36.58 -13.76
CA ASN A 400 -17.81 37.06 -15.01
C ASN A 400 -17.68 38.60 -15.07
N SER A 401 -16.85 39.11 -15.97
CA SER A 401 -16.57 40.54 -16.09
C SER A 401 -17.71 41.41 -16.67
N SER A 402 -18.90 40.81 -16.87
CA SER A 402 -20.07 41.42 -17.55
C SER A 402 -21.17 41.90 -16.61
N ILE A 403 -21.00 41.75 -15.29
CA ILE A 403 -22.06 42.05 -14.30
C ILE A 403 -22.05 43.55 -13.94
N LEU A 404 -23.24 44.14 -13.82
CA LEU A 404 -23.46 45.55 -13.53
C LEU A 404 -23.18 45.88 -12.05
N ALA A 405 -22.82 47.13 -11.76
CA ALA A 405 -22.51 47.64 -10.41
C ALA A 405 -23.70 47.64 -9.41
N SER A 406 -24.88 47.21 -9.85
CA SER A 406 -26.09 47.08 -9.03
C SER A 406 -26.23 45.72 -8.32
N ASP A 407 -25.27 44.81 -8.50
CA ASP A 407 -25.29 43.48 -7.85
C ASP A 407 -25.08 43.60 -6.32
N PRO A 408 -25.93 42.97 -5.47
CA PRO A 408 -25.80 43.01 -4.01
C PRO A 408 -24.45 42.50 -3.47
N ASN A 409 -23.74 41.67 -4.24
CA ASN A 409 -22.46 41.08 -3.88
C ASN A 409 -21.26 41.83 -4.48
N CYS A 410 -21.50 42.93 -5.20
CA CYS A 410 -20.45 43.81 -5.71
C CYS A 410 -19.94 44.72 -4.59
N ARG A 411 -18.63 44.66 -4.29
CA ARG A 411 -17.98 45.75 -3.54
C ARG A 411 -17.55 46.79 -4.57
N ALA A 412 -18.06 48.01 -4.41
CA ALA A 412 -17.58 49.14 -5.19
C ALA A 412 -16.07 49.32 -4.92
N PRO A 413 -15.20 49.39 -5.95
CA PRO A 413 -13.81 49.78 -5.73
C PRO A 413 -13.75 51.16 -5.10
N GLU A 414 -12.73 51.41 -4.28
CA GLU A 414 -12.46 52.76 -3.77
C GLU A 414 -12.32 53.73 -4.95
N ALA A 415 -13.19 54.74 -5.00
CA ALA A 415 -13.18 55.72 -6.07
C ALA A 415 -11.85 56.48 -6.06
N ARG A 416 -11.23 56.62 -7.25
CA ARG A 416 -10.00 57.41 -7.46
C ARG A 416 -10.32 58.68 -8.21
N CYS A 417 -9.48 59.70 -8.02
CA CYS A 417 -9.74 61.01 -8.60
C CYS A 417 -9.46 61.06 -10.11
N GLN A 418 -10.32 61.74 -10.88
CA GLN A 418 -10.45 61.65 -12.35
C GLN A 418 -9.16 61.96 -13.14
N TYR A 419 -8.20 62.67 -12.53
CA TYR A 419 -6.94 63.08 -13.19
C TYR A 419 -5.69 62.77 -12.38
N ASN A 420 -5.82 62.07 -11.25
CA ASN A 420 -4.67 61.66 -10.45
C ASN A 420 -5.00 60.37 -9.68
N SER A 421 -4.47 59.25 -10.18
CA SER A 421 -4.66 57.94 -9.55
C SER A 421 -4.00 57.82 -8.18
N ASN A 422 -3.14 58.75 -7.77
CA ASN A 422 -2.49 58.73 -6.46
C ASN A 422 -3.30 59.42 -5.34
N ILE A 423 -4.44 60.03 -5.66
CA ILE A 423 -5.28 60.76 -4.70
C ILE A 423 -6.61 60.00 -4.50
N MET A 424 -6.98 59.78 -3.24
CA MET A 424 -8.24 59.12 -2.88
C MET A 424 -9.44 60.06 -3.10
N ALA A 425 -10.60 59.51 -3.46
CA ALA A 425 -11.82 60.31 -3.67
C ALA A 425 -12.36 61.01 -2.42
N SER A 426 -11.84 60.67 -1.23
CA SER A 426 -12.12 61.37 0.02
C SER A 426 -11.36 62.69 0.18
N ASP A 427 -10.43 63.02 -0.72
CA ASP A 427 -9.66 64.27 -0.70
C ASP A 427 -10.53 65.48 -1.10
N PRO A 428 -10.53 66.59 -0.32
CA PRO A 428 -11.31 67.80 -0.62
C PRO A 428 -11.03 68.42 -2.00
N ASN A 429 -9.85 68.18 -2.57
CA ASN A 429 -9.44 68.70 -3.87
C ASN A 429 -9.93 67.83 -5.04
N CYS A 430 -10.64 66.73 -4.77
CA CYS A 430 -11.12 65.87 -5.83
C CYS A 430 -12.39 66.41 -6.51
N ARG A 431 -12.28 66.75 -7.79
CA ARG A 431 -13.45 67.04 -8.63
C ARG A 431 -14.04 65.72 -9.11
N ALA A 432 -15.31 65.51 -8.75
CA ALA A 432 -16.22 64.40 -9.12
C ALA A 432 -15.53 63.03 -9.36
N PRO A 433 -15.68 62.05 -8.45
CA PRO A 433 -15.09 60.72 -8.65
C PRO A 433 -15.63 60.07 -9.94
N MET A 434 -14.77 59.41 -10.71
CA MET A 434 -15.24 58.52 -11.77
C MET A 434 -16.03 57.39 -11.11
N ALA A 435 -17.23 57.09 -11.62
CA ALA A 435 -17.91 55.85 -11.26
C ALA A 435 -17.00 54.68 -11.63
N PRO A 436 -16.73 53.73 -10.72
CA PRO A 436 -15.84 52.62 -11.01
C PRO A 436 -16.36 51.82 -12.21
N ALA A 437 -15.52 51.61 -13.22
CA ALA A 437 -15.94 50.94 -14.45
C ALA A 437 -16.24 49.44 -14.28
N ARG A 438 -15.83 48.82 -13.15
CA ARG A 438 -15.96 47.37 -12.90
C ARG A 438 -16.06 47.07 -11.39
N CYS A 439 -16.87 46.07 -11.03
CA CYS A 439 -17.00 45.55 -9.66
C CYS A 439 -15.74 44.81 -9.18
N VAL A 440 -15.45 44.90 -7.87
CA VAL A 440 -14.52 43.99 -7.16
C VAL A 440 -15.37 43.07 -6.29
N TYR A 441 -15.17 41.76 -6.39
CA TYR A 441 -15.97 40.77 -5.68
C TYR A 441 -15.24 40.23 -4.44
N ASP A 442 -16.01 39.80 -3.43
CA ASP A 442 -15.50 39.12 -2.23
C ASP A 442 -14.90 37.76 -2.63
N SER A 443 -13.74 37.41 -2.07
CA SER A 443 -13.07 36.13 -2.37
C SER A 443 -13.73 34.91 -1.72
N ASN A 444 -14.79 35.11 -0.93
CA ASN A 444 -15.49 34.06 -0.18
C ASN A 444 -16.78 33.53 -0.86
N ILE A 445 -16.93 33.71 -2.18
CA ILE A 445 -18.09 33.18 -2.91
C ILE A 445 -17.99 31.64 -3.01
N LEU A 446 -19.07 30.96 -2.62
CA LEU A 446 -19.18 29.50 -2.70
C LEU A 446 -19.33 29.04 -4.16
N ALA A 447 -18.81 27.86 -4.50
CA ALA A 447 -18.91 27.27 -5.85
C ALA A 447 -20.36 26.98 -6.30
N THR A 448 -21.34 27.07 -5.40
CA THR A 448 -22.77 26.94 -5.66
C THR A 448 -23.44 28.26 -6.08
N ASP A 449 -22.71 29.37 -6.07
CA ASP A 449 -23.21 30.67 -6.49
C ASP A 449 -23.36 30.74 -8.02
N MET A 450 -24.53 31.20 -8.48
CA MET A 450 -24.87 31.35 -9.90
C MET A 450 -23.94 32.34 -10.64
N ASN A 451 -23.24 33.21 -9.90
CA ASN A 451 -22.27 34.16 -10.42
C ASN A 451 -20.81 33.65 -10.43
N CYS A 452 -20.53 32.48 -9.82
CA CYS A 452 -19.23 31.83 -9.93
C CYS A 452 -19.11 31.13 -11.30
N ARG A 453 -18.15 31.55 -12.14
CA ARG A 453 -17.66 30.71 -13.24
C ARG A 453 -16.43 29.97 -12.74
N ALA A 454 -16.43 28.65 -12.77
CA ALA A 454 -15.22 27.91 -12.45
C ALA A 454 -14.10 28.26 -13.46
N PRO A 455 -12.85 28.47 -13.02
CA PRO A 455 -11.71 28.60 -13.91
C PRO A 455 -11.55 27.27 -14.61
N MET A 456 -11.37 27.35 -15.91
CA MET A 456 -11.18 26.20 -16.76
C MET A 456 -9.73 25.74 -16.63
N ALA A 457 -9.35 25.18 -15.48
CA ALA A 457 -8.12 24.42 -15.35
C ALA A 457 -8.34 23.05 -15.99
N VAL A 458 -8.57 23.01 -17.30
CA VAL A 458 -8.63 21.76 -18.05
C VAL A 458 -7.19 21.26 -18.17
N ASP A 459 -6.91 20.06 -17.68
CA ASP A 459 -5.69 19.37 -18.10
C ASP A 459 -5.83 19.02 -19.58
N SER A 460 -5.32 19.92 -20.43
CA SER A 460 -5.38 19.76 -21.88
C SER A 460 -4.69 18.46 -22.31
N SER A 461 -3.64 18.03 -21.59
CA SER A 461 -2.90 16.82 -21.94
C SER A 461 -3.75 15.56 -21.77
N ALA A 462 -4.56 15.49 -20.70
CA ALA A 462 -5.50 14.38 -20.49
C ALA A 462 -6.59 14.37 -21.59
N ILE A 463 -7.13 15.53 -21.93
CA ILE A 463 -8.16 15.67 -22.98
C ILE A 463 -7.63 15.35 -24.37
N THR A 464 -6.40 15.75 -24.71
CA THR A 464 -5.82 15.55 -26.06
C THR A 464 -5.04 14.24 -26.21
N ALA A 465 -4.87 13.45 -25.15
CA ALA A 465 -4.16 12.18 -25.22
C ALA A 465 -4.78 11.24 -26.27
N PRO A 466 -3.99 10.66 -27.20
CA PRO A 466 -4.50 9.77 -28.24
C PRO A 466 -4.90 8.40 -27.67
N ILE A 467 -5.71 7.67 -28.42
CA ILE A 467 -6.00 6.25 -28.18
C ILE A 467 -5.56 5.41 -29.36
N TYR A 468 -5.20 4.15 -29.12
CA TYR A 468 -4.67 3.25 -30.15
C TYR A 468 -5.62 2.09 -30.43
N PHE A 469 -5.49 1.52 -31.62
CA PHE A 469 -6.30 0.41 -32.11
C PHE A 469 -5.44 -0.75 -32.63
N ASP A 470 -6.02 -1.95 -32.59
CA ASP A 470 -5.42 -3.12 -33.22
C ASP A 470 -5.50 -3.05 -34.75
N PHE A 471 -4.68 -3.87 -35.40
CA PHE A 471 -4.68 -3.98 -36.86
C PHE A 471 -6.06 -4.38 -37.37
N ASP A 472 -6.53 -3.64 -38.39
CA ASP A 472 -7.82 -3.85 -39.06
C ASP A 472 -9.06 -3.78 -38.15
N LYS A 473 -8.94 -3.16 -36.97
CA LYS A 473 -10.04 -3.09 -36.00
C LYS A 473 -10.41 -1.67 -35.57
N SER A 474 -11.61 -1.55 -35.01
CA SER A 474 -12.20 -0.32 -34.46
C SER A 474 -12.85 -0.51 -33.09
N ASP A 475 -12.68 -1.67 -32.45
CA ASP A 475 -13.05 -1.91 -31.07
C ASP A 475 -12.09 -1.18 -30.11
N ILE A 476 -12.64 -0.70 -28.99
CA ILE A 476 -11.87 -0.01 -27.97
C ILE A 476 -11.09 -1.04 -27.15
N ARG A 477 -9.75 -0.98 -27.22
CA ARG A 477 -8.85 -1.80 -26.41
C ARG A 477 -8.92 -1.42 -24.92
N PRO A 478 -8.52 -2.32 -23.99
CA PRO A 478 -8.51 -2.02 -22.55
C PRO A 478 -7.65 -0.79 -22.15
N ASP A 479 -6.52 -0.57 -22.81
CA ASP A 479 -5.65 0.60 -22.59
C ASP A 479 -6.24 1.90 -23.16
N ALA A 480 -6.91 1.82 -24.31
CA ALA A 480 -7.67 2.91 -24.90
C ALA A 480 -8.87 3.29 -24.01
N ALA A 481 -9.60 2.30 -23.48
CA ALA A 481 -10.67 2.46 -22.51
C ALA A 481 -10.21 3.26 -21.29
N ALA A 482 -9.12 2.85 -20.65
CA ALA A 482 -8.54 3.57 -19.51
C ALA A 482 -8.17 5.03 -19.86
N THR A 483 -7.76 5.30 -21.11
CA THR A 483 -7.45 6.66 -21.58
C THR A 483 -8.70 7.50 -21.83
N LEU A 484 -9.77 6.90 -22.36
CA LEU A 484 -11.06 7.55 -22.51
C LEU A 484 -11.71 7.84 -21.15
N ASP A 485 -11.60 6.92 -20.19
CA ASP A 485 -12.08 7.10 -18.81
C ASP A 485 -11.47 8.33 -18.14
N ARG A 486 -10.17 8.60 -18.39
CA ARG A 486 -9.51 9.82 -17.88
C ARG A 486 -10.09 11.11 -18.45
N LYS A 487 -10.76 11.09 -19.61
CA LYS A 487 -11.38 12.27 -20.23
C LYS A 487 -12.76 12.59 -19.62
N VAL A 488 -13.47 11.58 -19.11
CA VAL A 488 -14.85 11.69 -18.59
C VAL A 488 -15.00 12.78 -17.52
N PRO A 489 -14.23 12.81 -16.41
CA PRO A 489 -14.45 13.80 -15.36
C PRO A 489 -14.24 15.23 -15.87
N TRP A 490 -13.28 15.43 -16.78
CA TRP A 490 -13.05 16.71 -17.43
C TRP A 490 -14.20 17.13 -18.36
N LEU A 491 -14.73 16.20 -19.13
CA LEU A 491 -15.88 16.44 -20.00
C LEU A 491 -17.16 16.72 -19.22
N GLN A 492 -17.38 16.04 -18.09
CA GLN A 492 -18.50 16.27 -17.18
C GLN A 492 -18.39 17.65 -16.51
N ALA A 493 -17.20 18.01 -16.03
CA ALA A 493 -16.94 19.32 -15.43
C ALA A 493 -17.05 20.49 -16.43
N ASN A 494 -16.93 20.22 -17.74
CA ASN A 494 -16.95 21.22 -18.79
C ASN A 494 -18.06 20.96 -19.82
N PRO A 495 -19.36 21.11 -19.49
CA PRO A 495 -20.47 20.74 -20.38
C PRO A 495 -20.46 21.48 -21.72
N GLY A 496 -19.89 22.69 -21.79
CA GLY A 496 -19.76 23.46 -23.03
C GLY A 496 -18.55 23.09 -23.90
N MET A 497 -17.69 22.15 -23.49
CA MET A 497 -16.51 21.76 -24.26
C MET A 497 -16.89 20.87 -25.44
N ARG A 498 -16.45 21.26 -26.65
CA ARG A 498 -16.55 20.47 -27.89
C ARG A 498 -15.20 19.91 -28.30
N ILE A 499 -15.17 18.65 -28.70
CA ILE A 499 -13.96 17.93 -29.11
C ILE A 499 -14.13 17.39 -30.53
N ARG A 500 -13.07 17.47 -31.33
CA ARG A 500 -12.96 16.74 -32.60
C ARG A 500 -12.13 15.48 -32.39
N ILE A 501 -12.67 14.35 -32.83
CA ILE A 501 -11.99 13.06 -32.84
C ILE A 501 -11.51 12.80 -34.26
N GLU A 502 -10.20 12.68 -34.42
CA GLU A 502 -9.51 12.51 -35.71
C GLU A 502 -9.02 11.06 -35.82
N GLY A 503 -9.69 10.25 -36.64
CA GLY A 503 -9.35 8.83 -36.83
C GLY A 503 -8.28 8.61 -37.89
N ASN A 504 -7.23 7.88 -37.53
CA ASN A 504 -6.08 7.60 -38.38
C ASN A 504 -5.82 6.08 -38.48
N THR A 505 -5.22 5.67 -39.59
CA THR A 505 -4.84 4.29 -39.88
C THR A 505 -3.35 4.18 -40.20
N ASP A 506 -2.85 2.95 -40.28
CA ASP A 506 -1.57 2.71 -40.92
C ASP A 506 -1.74 2.68 -42.45
N ASN A 507 -0.62 2.61 -43.18
CA ASN A 507 -0.56 2.74 -44.63
C ASN A 507 -0.86 1.42 -45.39
N ARG A 508 -1.55 0.47 -44.75
CA ARG A 508 -1.92 -0.82 -45.35
C ARG A 508 -3.40 -0.79 -45.68
N GLY A 509 -3.75 -1.15 -46.91
CA GLY A 509 -5.12 -1.09 -47.41
C GLY A 509 -5.28 -0.09 -48.55
N SER A 510 -6.51 0.11 -49.03
CA SER A 510 -6.81 1.22 -49.95
C SER A 510 -7.14 2.49 -49.14
N ASP A 511 -6.93 3.65 -49.75
CA ASP A 511 -7.23 4.95 -49.14
C ASP A 511 -8.70 5.02 -48.68
N GLU A 512 -9.64 4.54 -49.52
CA GLU A 512 -11.07 4.54 -49.18
C GLU A 512 -11.38 3.63 -48.00
N TYR A 513 -10.71 2.47 -47.93
CA TYR A 513 -10.86 1.55 -46.81
C TYR A 513 -10.34 2.19 -45.51
N ASN A 514 -9.16 2.81 -45.57
CA ASN A 514 -8.52 3.48 -44.45
C ASN A 514 -9.32 4.68 -43.96
N LEU A 515 -9.90 5.46 -44.88
CA LEU A 515 -10.81 6.55 -44.54
C LEU A 515 -12.06 6.03 -43.81
N ALA A 516 -12.67 4.95 -44.30
CA ALA A 516 -13.83 4.34 -43.66
C ALA A 516 -13.49 3.72 -42.28
N LEU A 517 -12.32 3.08 -42.14
CA LEU A 517 -11.85 2.49 -40.90
C LEU A 517 -11.57 3.56 -39.84
N GLY A 518 -10.87 4.65 -40.20
CA GLY A 518 -10.66 5.79 -39.31
C GLY A 518 -11.98 6.41 -38.83
N GLN A 519 -12.99 6.49 -39.70
CA GLN A 519 -14.32 7.00 -39.31
C GLN A 519 -15.01 6.09 -38.29
N ARG A 520 -14.90 4.76 -38.46
CA ARG A 520 -15.44 3.79 -37.49
C ARG A 520 -14.75 3.89 -36.13
N ARG A 521 -13.43 4.07 -36.10
CA ARG A 521 -12.65 4.28 -34.87
C ARG A 521 -13.10 5.50 -34.09
N ALA A 522 -13.17 6.65 -34.77
CA ALA A 522 -13.65 7.89 -34.18
C ALA A 522 -15.09 7.75 -33.65
N ALA A 523 -15.95 7.03 -34.37
CA ALA A 523 -17.30 6.72 -33.91
C ALA A 523 -17.31 5.83 -32.66
N SER A 524 -16.49 4.78 -32.60
CA SER A 524 -16.35 3.93 -31.41
C SER A 524 -15.91 4.72 -30.18
N ALA A 525 -14.93 5.62 -30.33
CA ALA A 525 -14.48 6.49 -29.24
C ALA A 525 -15.59 7.42 -28.73
N ARG A 526 -16.37 8.00 -29.66
CA ARG A 526 -17.56 8.80 -29.32
C ARG A 526 -18.61 7.98 -28.59
N HIS A 527 -18.95 6.79 -29.08
CA HIS A 527 -19.94 5.92 -28.46
C HIS A 527 -19.52 5.54 -27.04
N TYR A 528 -18.25 5.17 -26.87
CA TYR A 528 -17.71 4.85 -25.56
C TYR A 528 -17.85 6.00 -24.54
N LEU A 529 -17.55 7.24 -24.95
CA LEU A 529 -17.72 8.43 -24.10
C LEU A 529 -19.20 8.77 -23.86
N ALA A 530 -20.07 8.51 -24.84
CA ALA A 530 -21.51 8.70 -24.71
C ALA A 530 -22.14 7.76 -23.68
N ASP A 531 -21.70 6.50 -23.65
CA ASP A 531 -22.14 5.50 -22.65
C ASP A 531 -21.75 5.89 -21.22
N ARG A 532 -20.80 6.82 -21.05
CA ARG A 532 -20.37 7.43 -19.77
C ARG A 532 -21.10 8.73 -19.43
N GLY A 533 -22.19 9.02 -20.14
CA GLY A 533 -23.06 10.17 -19.89
C GLY A 533 -22.58 11.48 -20.50
N ILE A 534 -21.63 11.46 -21.46
CA ILE A 534 -21.25 12.65 -22.21
C ILE A 534 -22.16 12.79 -23.44
N ASP A 535 -22.79 13.95 -23.62
CA ASP A 535 -23.61 14.19 -24.82
C ASP A 535 -22.79 13.96 -26.12
N ALA A 536 -23.28 13.07 -26.98
CA ALA A 536 -22.66 12.73 -28.25
C ALA A 536 -22.58 13.93 -29.20
N GLY A 537 -23.48 14.93 -29.06
CA GLY A 537 -23.48 16.17 -29.84
C GLY A 537 -22.27 17.09 -29.60
N ARG A 538 -21.43 16.75 -28.61
CA ARG A 538 -20.19 17.46 -28.25
C ARG A 538 -18.98 17.00 -29.05
N PHE A 539 -19.12 15.95 -29.87
CA PHE A 539 -18.02 15.37 -30.63
C PHE A 539 -18.20 15.54 -32.13
N ASP A 540 -17.22 16.17 -32.78
CA ASP A 540 -17.12 16.21 -34.24
C ASP A 540 -16.18 15.08 -34.70
N LEU A 541 -16.59 14.28 -35.68
CA LEU A 541 -15.79 13.14 -36.17
C LEU A 541 -15.15 13.49 -37.51
N VAL A 542 -13.85 13.25 -37.65
CA VAL A 542 -13.10 13.38 -38.90
C VAL A 542 -12.22 12.15 -39.06
N SER A 543 -12.13 11.60 -40.27
CA SER A 543 -11.18 10.54 -40.61
C SER A 543 -10.14 11.07 -41.58
N TYR A 544 -8.87 10.82 -41.29
CA TYR A 544 -7.75 11.12 -42.18
C TYR A 544 -7.18 9.87 -42.84
N GLY A 545 -7.67 8.67 -42.49
CA GLY A 545 -7.10 7.42 -42.98
C GLY A 545 -5.59 7.38 -42.75
N GLU A 546 -4.82 7.10 -43.79
CA GLU A 546 -3.36 7.05 -43.75
C GLU A 546 -2.66 8.39 -44.03
N GLU A 547 -3.40 9.47 -44.28
CA GLU A 547 -2.85 10.75 -44.75
C GLU A 547 -2.06 11.53 -43.67
N ARG A 548 -2.22 11.18 -42.39
CA ARG A 548 -1.54 11.85 -41.25
C ARG A 548 -0.73 10.87 -40.38
N PRO A 549 0.31 10.23 -40.93
CA PRO A 549 1.16 9.34 -40.16
C PRO A 549 1.98 10.14 -39.13
N VAL A 550 2.12 9.59 -37.92
CA VAL A 550 3.06 10.10 -36.90
C VAL A 550 4.40 9.41 -37.01
N CYS A 551 4.41 8.15 -37.45
CA CYS A 551 5.61 7.38 -37.71
C CYS A 551 5.72 7.07 -39.21
N SER A 552 6.89 7.31 -39.81
CA SER A 552 7.13 7.16 -41.25
C SER A 552 8.46 6.45 -41.54
N GLU A 553 8.85 5.51 -40.67
CA GLU A 553 10.07 4.73 -40.81
C GLU A 553 10.09 3.89 -42.10
N ARG A 554 11.30 3.63 -42.60
CA ARG A 554 11.53 2.75 -43.77
C ARG A 554 12.70 1.79 -43.48
N PRO A 555 12.48 0.46 -43.48
CA PRO A 555 11.19 -0.21 -43.66
C PRO A 555 10.23 0.07 -42.49
N MET A 556 8.93 0.14 -42.78
CA MET A 556 7.91 0.38 -41.76
C MET A 556 7.84 -0.85 -40.84
N THR A 557 8.14 -0.66 -39.55
CA THR A 557 8.06 -1.74 -38.55
C THR A 557 6.62 -1.87 -38.01
N GLU A 558 6.27 -3.01 -37.43
CA GLU A 558 4.94 -3.17 -36.80
C GLU A 558 4.73 -2.19 -35.64
N ALA A 559 5.80 -1.84 -34.91
CA ALA A 559 5.76 -0.78 -33.90
C ALA A 559 5.37 0.58 -34.50
N CYS A 560 5.96 0.93 -35.65
CA CYS A 560 5.65 2.15 -36.37
C CYS A 560 4.20 2.16 -36.90
N HIS A 561 3.71 1.03 -37.44
CA HIS A 561 2.31 0.86 -37.81
C HIS A 561 1.36 1.05 -36.61
N GLN A 562 1.71 0.51 -35.43
CA GLN A 562 0.90 0.65 -34.22
C GLN A 562 0.72 2.10 -33.77
N LEU A 563 1.73 2.95 -33.94
CA LEU A 563 1.65 4.38 -33.63
C LEU A 563 0.72 5.15 -34.57
N ASN A 564 0.54 4.66 -35.79
CA ASN A 564 -0.34 5.29 -36.79
C ASN A 564 -1.81 4.87 -36.64
N ARG A 565 -2.09 3.69 -36.08
CA ARG A 565 -3.45 3.22 -35.76
C ARG A 565 -4.01 3.89 -34.50
N ARG A 566 -4.46 5.14 -34.63
CA ARG A 566 -4.89 5.95 -33.47
C ARG A 566 -6.02 6.93 -33.78
N ASP A 567 -6.72 7.34 -32.73
CA ASP A 567 -7.54 8.55 -32.75
C ASP A 567 -6.85 9.67 -31.97
N ASP A 568 -6.77 10.85 -32.59
CA ASP A 568 -6.30 12.08 -31.95
C ASP A 568 -7.49 12.94 -31.50
N PHE A 569 -7.37 13.60 -30.33
CA PHE A 569 -8.43 14.44 -29.78
C PHE A 569 -8.02 15.91 -29.83
N ARG A 570 -8.84 16.74 -30.48
CA ARG A 570 -8.61 18.19 -30.61
C ARG A 570 -9.73 18.97 -29.95
N ILE A 571 -9.37 19.92 -29.09
CA ILE A 571 -10.35 20.81 -28.47
C ILE A 571 -10.80 21.82 -29.52
N VAL A 572 -12.10 21.85 -29.83
CA VAL A 572 -12.69 22.77 -30.82
C VAL A 572 -13.13 24.06 -30.15
N THR A 573 -13.79 23.96 -28.99
CA THR A 573 -14.23 25.13 -28.22
C THR A 573 -14.29 24.76 -26.74
N VAL A 574 -13.90 25.73 -25.92
CA VAL A 574 -13.93 25.69 -24.47
C VAL A 574 -15.03 26.68 -24.06
N GLY A 575 -16.12 26.21 -23.43
CA GLY A 575 -17.33 27.01 -23.22
C GLY A 575 -17.08 28.26 -22.35
N GLY A 576 -17.43 29.44 -22.86
CA GLY A 576 -17.20 30.74 -22.23
C GLY A 576 -16.20 31.60 -23.00
N ASP A 577 -16.71 32.43 -23.93
CA ASP A 577 -15.99 33.53 -24.58
C ASP A 577 -14.62 33.17 -25.19
N GLY A 578 -14.59 32.08 -25.97
CA GLY A 578 -13.98 32.06 -27.31
C GLY A 578 -12.51 32.44 -27.45
N ARG A 579 -11.65 32.22 -26.45
CA ARG A 579 -10.20 32.40 -26.62
C ARG A 579 -9.40 31.24 -26.06
N ILE A 580 -8.87 30.43 -26.99
CA ILE A 580 -7.74 29.54 -26.75
C ILE A 580 -6.55 30.45 -26.44
N ARG A 581 -6.06 30.45 -25.20
CA ARG A 581 -4.68 30.89 -24.92
C ARG A 581 -3.79 29.67 -25.02
N THR A 582 -3.12 29.50 -26.16
CA THR A 582 -1.89 28.73 -26.24
C THR A 582 -0.78 29.48 -25.50
N PRO A 583 0.26 28.79 -24.98
CA PRO A 583 1.39 29.42 -24.32
C PRO A 583 2.06 30.52 -25.15
#